data_AF-A0A7C6Q770-F1
#
_entry.id   AF-A0A7C6Q770-F1
#
_cell.length_a   1.000
_cell.length_b   1.000
_cell.length_c   1.000
_cell.angle_alpha   90.00
_cell.angle_beta   90.00
_cell.angle_gamma   90.00
#
_symmetry.space_group_name_H-M   'P 1'
#
loop_
_entity.id
_entity.type
_entity.pdbx_description
1 polymer ?
#
loop_
_entity_poly.entity_id
_entity_poly.type
_entity_poly.pdbx_seq_one_letter_code
_entity_poly.pdbx_strand_id
1 'polypeptide(L)' 'MYAYKLEGRDNDWIYVNQAHQVNYADLSPGNYTFKVKGANSDGIWNETGTSLII' A
#
# COMPACT_ATOMS: atom_id res chain seq x y z
N MET A 1 6.44 6.47 8.67
CA MET A 1 5.04 6.02 8.41
C MET A 1 5.01 5.26 7.11
N TYR A 2 4.02 4.38 6.92
CA TYR A 2 3.78 3.71 5.64
C TYR A 2 2.38 4.03 5.13
N ALA A 3 2.23 3.93 3.82
CA ALA A 3 0.92 3.90 3.20
C ALA A 3 0.94 2.81 2.14
N TYR A 4 -0.16 2.09 2.01
CA TYR A 4 -0.31 1.05 1.00
C TYR A 4 -1.66 1.17 0.31
N LYS A 5 -1.75 0.56 -0.87
CA LYS A 5 -2.98 0.51 -1.68
C LYS A 5 -2.93 -0.75 -2.54
N LEU A 6 -4.01 -1.52 -2.56
CA LEU A 6 -4.20 -2.59 -3.54
C LEU A 6 -5.07 -2.09 -4.68
N GLU A 7 -4.46 -1.76 -5.81
CA GLU A 7 -5.20 -1.36 -7.00
C GLU A 7 -6.09 -2.51 -7.48
N GLY A 8 -7.36 -2.20 -7.76
CA GLY A 8 -8.41 -3.18 -8.02
C GLY A 8 -9.26 -3.52 -6.79
N ARG A 9 -8.88 -3.08 -5.58
CA ARG A 9 -9.65 -3.28 -4.35
C ARG A 9 -9.85 -2.00 -3.54
N ASP A 10 -8.79 -1.24 -3.36
CA ASP A 10 -8.78 -0.02 -2.53
C ASP A 10 -8.91 1.22 -3.42
N ASN A 11 -9.79 2.14 -3.03
CA ASN A 11 -9.96 3.41 -3.74
C ASN A 11 -8.86 4.41 -3.38
N ASP A 12 -8.48 4.46 -2.10
CA ASP A 12 -7.54 5.42 -1.53
C ASP A 12 -6.34 4.75 -0.84
N TRP A 13 -5.32 5.54 -0.54
CA TRP A 13 -4.18 5.09 0.27
C TRP A 13 -4.58 4.84 1.72
N ILE A 14 -4.19 3.70 2.24
CA ILE A 14 -4.36 3.35 3.65
C ILE A 14 -3.07 3.67 4.38
N TYR A 15 -3.13 4.64 5.29
CA TYR A 15 -1.99 5.13 6.07
C TYR A 15 -1.87 4.34 7.37
N VAL A 16 -0.65 3.87 7.66
CA VAL A 16 -0.32 3.12 8.87
C VAL A 16 0.97 3.65 9.49
N ASN A 17 1.03 3.66 10.82
CA ASN A 17 2.19 4.19 11.53
C ASN A 17 3.36 3.19 11.54
N GLN A 18 3.20 2.09 12.28
CA GLN A 18 4.24 1.07 12.52
C GLN A 18 3.82 -0.34 12.06
N ALA A 19 2.71 -0.45 11.34
CA ALA A 19 2.31 -1.74 10.79
C ALA A 19 3.17 -2.06 9.55
N HIS A 20 3.84 -3.21 9.60
CA HIS A 20 4.65 -3.74 8.49
C HIS A 20 4.01 -4.96 7.81
N GLN A 21 2.77 -5.27 8.18
CA GLN A 21 2.01 -6.38 7.64
C GLN A 21 0.59 -5.91 7.28
N VAL A 22 0.11 -6.39 6.13
CA VAL A 22 -1.24 -6.18 5.62
C VAL A 22 -1.75 -7.52 5.13
N ASN A 23 -3.01 -7.84 5.46
CA ASN A 23 -3.66 -9.07 5.01
C ASN A 23 -4.89 -8.69 4.18
N TYR A 24 -4.94 -9.17 2.92
CA TYR A 24 -6.13 -9.09 2.09
C TYR A 24 -6.78 -10.47 2.03
N ALA A 25 -8.03 -10.56 2.48
CA ALA A 25 -8.85 -11.76 2.39
C ALA A 25 -9.91 -11.62 1.30
N ASP A 26 -10.43 -12.75 0.81
CA ASP A 26 -11.55 -12.82 -0.12
C ASP A 26 -11.38 -11.98 -1.40
N LEU A 27 -10.15 -11.95 -1.94
CA LEU A 27 -9.90 -11.35 -3.25
C LEU A 27 -10.55 -12.20 -4.34
N SER A 28 -11.45 -11.57 -5.10
CA SER A 28 -12.00 -12.18 -6.29
C SER A 28 -10.90 -12.39 -7.34
N PRO A 29 -11.04 -13.34 -8.27
CA PRO A 29 -10.09 -13.49 -9.37
C PRO A 29 -9.95 -12.18 -10.15
N GLY A 30 -8.71 -11.76 -10.38
CA GLY A 30 -8.40 -10.50 -11.05
C GLY A 30 -6.91 -10.23 -11.02
N ASN A 31 -6.50 -9.16 -11.71
CA ASN A 31 -5.13 -8.67 -11.63
C ASN A 31 -5.08 -7.56 -10.58
N TYR A 32 -4.17 -7.69 -9.62
CA TYR A 32 -3.99 -6.68 -8.59
C TYR A 32 -2.59 -6.10 -8.65
N THR A 33 -2.47 -4.83 -8.24
CA THR A 33 -1.16 -4.21 -8.03
C THR A 33 -1.10 -3.67 -6.61
N PHE A 34 -0.29 -4.31 -5.78
CA PHE A 34 0.01 -3.81 -4.45
C PHE A 34 1.02 -2.68 -4.56
N LYS A 35 0.67 -1.51 -4.06
CA LYS A 35 1.53 -0.33 -3.99
C LYS A 35 1.83 0.01 -2.53
N VAL A 36 3.07 0.39 -2.26
CA VAL A 36 3.51 0.84 -0.95
C VAL A 36 4.41 2.06 -1.07
N LYS A 37 4.22 3.03 -0.17
CA LYS A 37 5.14 4.15 0.03
C LYS A 37 5.42 4.38 1.50
N GLY A 38 6.54 5.04 1.79
CA GLY A 38 6.97 5.35 3.15
C GLY A 38 7.30 6.83 3.30
N ALA A 39 7.11 7.36 4.50
CA ALA A 39 7.60 8.66 4.92
C ALA A 39 8.67 8.53 6.01
N ASN A 40 9.65 9.44 5.96
CA ASN A 40 10.68 9.59 6.98
C ASN A 40 10.12 10.22 8.29
N SER A 41 10.98 10.49 9.26
CA SER A 41 10.61 11.12 10.55
C SER A 41 10.01 12.50 10.41
N ASP A 42 10.33 13.22 9.33
CA ASP A 42 9.86 14.58 9.05
C ASP A 42 8.52 14.59 8.29
N GLY A 43 7.93 13.42 8.04
CA GLY A 43 6.67 13.28 7.30
C GLY A 43 6.83 13.41 5.78
N ILE A 44 8.06 13.43 5.25
CA ILE A 44 8.33 13.52 3.82
C ILE A 44 8.15 12.15 3.19
N TRP A 45 7.20 12.03 2.26
CA TRP A 45 6.84 10.79 1.57
C TRP A 45 7.74 10.52 0.36
N ASN A 46 8.06 9.24 0.14
CA ASN A 46 8.56 8.76 -1.13
C ASN A 46 7.39 8.61 -2.11
N GLU A 47 7.20 9.59 -3.00
CA GLU A 47 6.11 9.57 -3.99
C GLU A 47 6.29 8.53 -5.10
N THR A 48 7.52 8.03 -5.31
CA THR A 48 7.76 6.93 -6.25
C THR A 48 7.18 5.62 -5.72
N GLY A 49 7.40 5.34 -4.43
CA GLY A 49 7.00 4.08 -3.79
C GLY A 49 7.59 2.82 -4.45
N THR A 50 7.00 1.67 -4.14
CA THR A 50 7.29 0.35 -4.74
C THR A 50 5.97 -0.34 -5.07
N SER A 51 5.94 -1.15 -6.13
CA SER A 51 4.77 -1.91 -6.53
C SER A 51 5.07 -3.38 -6.82
N LEU A 52 4.10 -4.25 -6.57
CA LEU A 52 4.13 -5.67 -6.88
C LEU A 52 2.82 -6.08 -7.57
N ILE A 53 2.92 -6.78 -8.71
CA ILE A 53 1.77 -7.37 -9.40
C ILE A 53 1.47 -8.72 -8.73
N ILE A 54 0.19 -8.94 -8.41
CA ILE A 54 -0.32 -10.13 -7.71
C ILE A 54 -1.42 -10.76 -8.56
#